data_AF-A0A4Y2JM70-F1
#
_entry.id   AF-A0A4Y2JM70-F1
#
_cell.length_a   1.000
_cell.length_b   1.000
_cell.length_c   1.000
_cell.angle_alpha   90.00
_cell.angle_beta   90.00
_cell.angle_gamma   90.00
#
_symmetry.space_group_name_H-M   'P 1'
#
loop_
_entity.id
_entity.type
_entity.pdbx_description
1 polymer ?
#
loop_
_entity_poly.entity_id
_entity_poly.type
_entity_poly.pdbx_seq_one_letter_code
_entity_poly.pdbx_strand_id
1 'polypeptide(L)'
;MERHTCSPETATIKWMYLLSCTLKLRVMVKFGINEYCEMLLIYGECVRKAKSAARLYRERFPEGPHPTQQAILKVVKRLRETGCLTSRPRVRRPRNVGRKVQPEIVLAYALAHPQSSTKMFSEKCGISKSRVWTILNESGTHPYRSTPVQGLLPRDAERR
;
A
#
# COMPACT_ATOMS: atom_id res chain seq x y z
N MET A 1 -18.04 -53.18 -6.00
CA MET A 1 -17.27 -52.23 -6.83
C MET A 1 -18.26 -51.43 -7.66
N GLU A 2 -18.78 -50.34 -7.10
CA GLU A 2 -19.70 -49.46 -7.83
C GLU A 2 -18.89 -48.37 -8.54
N ARG A 3 -18.88 -48.42 -9.87
CA ARG A 3 -18.27 -47.39 -10.70
C ARG A 3 -19.30 -46.28 -10.87
N HIS A 4 -19.13 -45.18 -10.14
CA HIS A 4 -19.87 -43.95 -10.42
C HIS A 4 -19.43 -43.40 -11.78
N THR A 5 -20.27 -43.57 -12.79
CA THR A 5 -20.16 -42.91 -14.08
C THR A 5 -20.56 -41.44 -13.91
N CYS A 6 -19.58 -40.54 -13.90
CA CYS A 6 -19.81 -39.10 -13.88
C CYS A 6 -20.40 -38.66 -15.23
N SER A 7 -21.63 -38.13 -15.22
CA SER A 7 -22.33 -37.65 -16.43
C SER A 7 -21.57 -36.48 -17.10
N PRO A 8 -21.40 -36.50 -18.43
CA PRO A 8 -20.67 -35.47 -19.20
C PRO A 8 -21.30 -34.07 -19.12
N GLU A 9 -22.56 -33.97 -18.67
CA GLU A 9 -23.30 -32.70 -18.52
C GLU A 9 -22.75 -31.82 -17.38
N THR A 10 -22.13 -32.44 -16.36
CA THR A 10 -21.54 -31.69 -15.25
C THR A 10 -20.21 -31.02 -15.64
N ALA A 11 -19.50 -31.61 -16.61
CA ALA A 11 -18.27 -31.05 -17.15
C ALA A 11 -18.55 -29.80 -18.00
N THR A 12 -19.55 -29.85 -18.88
CA THR A 12 -19.91 -28.72 -19.76
C THR A 12 -20.42 -27.51 -18.97
N ILE A 13 -21.22 -27.71 -17.92
CA ILE A 13 -21.67 -26.63 -17.03
C ILE A 13 -20.48 -25.99 -16.29
N LYS A 14 -19.52 -26.79 -15.83
CA LYS A 14 -18.31 -26.31 -15.15
C LYS A 14 -17.39 -25.53 -16.11
N TRP A 15 -17.26 -25.97 -17.36
CA TRP A 15 -16.54 -25.25 -18.41
C TRP A 15 -17.22 -23.94 -18.81
N MET A 16 -18.56 -23.91 -18.93
CA MET A 16 -19.31 -22.67 -19.19
C MET A 16 -19.17 -21.67 -18.03
N TYR A 17 -19.22 -22.15 -16.77
CA TYR A 17 -18.99 -21.29 -15.60
C TYR A 17 -17.55 -20.76 -15.55
N LEU A 18 -16.54 -21.61 -15.81
CA LEU A 18 -15.14 -21.18 -15.85
C LEU A 18 -14.86 -20.19 -17.00
N LEU A 19 -15.47 -20.38 -18.18
CA LEU A 19 -15.38 -19.45 -19.30
C LEU A 19 -16.07 -18.11 -18.98
N SER A 20 -17.17 -18.12 -18.22
CA SER A 20 -17.79 -16.90 -17.69
C SER A 20 -16.95 -16.21 -16.59
N CYS A 21 -16.19 -16.99 -15.81
CA CYS A 21 -15.31 -16.49 -14.75
C CYS A 21 -14.04 -15.83 -15.31
N THR A 22 -13.53 -16.27 -16.47
CA THR A 22 -12.41 -15.58 -17.14
C THR A 22 -12.84 -14.27 -17.80
N LEU A 23 -14.13 -14.11 -18.15
CA LEU A 23 -14.69 -12.87 -18.71
C LEU A 23 -14.86 -11.71 -17.71
N LYS A 24 -14.70 -11.94 -16.40
CA LYS A 24 -14.93 -10.91 -15.35
C LYS A 24 -13.68 -10.41 -14.62
N LEU A 25 -12.49 -10.92 -14.93
CA LEU A 25 -11.24 -10.35 -14.43
C LEU A 25 -10.69 -9.37 -15.45
N ARG A 26 -11.26 -8.16 -15.48
CA ARG A 26 -10.69 -7.02 -16.20
C ARG A 26 -9.41 -6.60 -15.47
N VAL A 27 -8.30 -7.29 -15.73
CA VAL A 27 -6.96 -6.82 -15.34
C VAL A 27 -6.78 -5.46 -16.02
N MET A 28 -6.92 -4.40 -15.23
CA MET A 28 -6.78 -3.05 -15.72
C MET A 28 -5.30 -2.84 -15.98
N VAL A 29 -4.88 -3.01 -17.24
CA VAL A 29 -3.50 -2.76 -17.64
C VAL A 29 -3.11 -1.36 -17.17
N LYS A 30 -2.01 -1.28 -16.44
CA LYS A 30 -1.42 -0.01 -16.02
C LYS A 30 -0.56 0.49 -17.15
N PHE A 31 -0.83 1.73 -17.55
CA PHE A 31 -0.05 2.44 -18.54
C PHE A 31 0.90 3.39 -17.82
N GLY A 32 2.10 3.58 -18.36
CA GLY A 32 3.02 4.60 -17.91
C GLY A 32 2.59 6.00 -18.32
N ILE A 33 3.39 6.99 -17.92
CA ILE A 33 3.09 8.39 -18.20
C ILE A 33 3.21 8.73 -19.69
N ASN A 34 4.17 8.11 -20.38
CA ASN A 34 4.39 8.32 -21.81
C ASN A 34 3.22 7.78 -22.63
N GLU A 35 2.73 6.59 -22.29
CA GLU A 35 1.55 6.00 -22.92
C GLU A 35 0.29 6.83 -22.68
N TYR A 36 0.16 7.47 -21.51
CA TYR A 36 -0.92 8.43 -21.27
C TYR A 36 -0.81 9.69 -22.13
N CYS A 37 0.40 10.20 -22.36
CA CYS A 37 0.62 11.32 -23.28
C CYS A 37 0.24 10.93 -24.71
N GLU A 38 0.69 9.78 -25.20
CA GLU A 38 0.34 9.27 -26.53
C GLU A 38 -1.17 9.08 -26.69
N MET A 39 -1.85 8.56 -25.67
CA MET A 39 -3.31 8.46 -25.67
C MET A 39 -4.00 9.82 -25.84
N LEU A 40 -3.47 10.88 -25.22
CA LEU A 40 -4.05 12.21 -25.30
C LEU A 40 -3.79 12.88 -26.65
N LEU A 41 -2.58 12.72 -27.21
CA LEU A 41 -2.23 13.22 -28.53
C LEU A 41 -3.15 12.60 -29.59
N ILE A 42 -3.23 11.28 -29.62
CA ILE A 42 -4.08 10.53 -30.56
C ILE A 42 -5.56 10.84 -30.35
N TYR A 43 -6.00 11.05 -29.10
CA TYR A 43 -7.37 11.47 -28.81
C TYR A 43 -7.68 12.87 -29.37
N GLY A 44 -6.72 13.79 -29.33
CA GLY A 44 -6.80 15.10 -29.96
C GLY A 44 -6.92 15.01 -31.48
N GLU A 45 -6.04 14.23 -32.11
CA GLU A 45 -6.07 13.98 -33.57
C GLU A 45 -7.39 13.37 -34.04
N CYS A 46 -7.95 12.45 -33.26
CA CYS A 46 -9.23 11.82 -33.54
C CYS A 46 -10.45 12.73 -33.25
N VAL A 47 -10.25 14.05 -33.15
CA VAL A 47 -11.29 15.04 -32.89
C VAL A 47 -12.12 14.65 -31.66
N ARG A 48 -11.43 14.20 -30.60
CA ARG A 48 -12.04 13.77 -29.33
C ARG A 48 -12.97 12.55 -29.45
N LYS A 49 -12.84 11.73 -30.51
CA LYS A 49 -13.55 10.45 -30.67
C LYS A 49 -12.72 9.30 -30.11
N ALA A 50 -13.03 8.87 -28.90
CA ALA A 50 -12.23 7.87 -28.19
C ALA A 50 -12.23 6.47 -28.83
N LYS A 51 -13.28 6.09 -29.58
CA LYS A 51 -13.31 4.81 -30.31
C LYS A 51 -12.30 4.80 -31.47
N SER A 52 -12.27 5.87 -32.26
CA SER A 52 -11.29 6.06 -33.32
C SER A 52 -9.88 6.17 -32.76
N ALA A 53 -9.71 6.88 -31.65
CA ALA A 53 -8.41 7.00 -30.97
C ALA A 53 -7.86 5.64 -30.51
N ALA A 54 -8.70 4.77 -29.93
CA ALA A 54 -8.27 3.43 -29.53
C ALA A 54 -7.85 2.57 -30.73
N ARG A 55 -8.53 2.72 -31.87
CA ARG A 55 -8.16 2.04 -33.12
C ARG A 55 -6.83 2.55 -33.65
N LEU A 56 -6.67 3.87 -33.77
CA LEU A 56 -5.45 4.51 -34.26
C LEU A 56 -4.25 4.24 -33.35
N TYR A 57 -4.45 4.17 -32.04
CA TYR A 57 -3.41 3.78 -31.09
C TYR A 57 -2.89 2.38 -31.36
N ARG A 58 -3.78 1.42 -31.64
CA ARG A 58 -3.39 0.04 -31.99
C ARG A 58 -2.64 -0.02 -33.32
N GLU A 59 -3.04 0.80 -34.30
CA GLU A 59 -2.37 0.88 -35.60
C GLU A 59 -0.96 1.45 -35.48
N ARG A 60 -0.75 2.48 -34.63
CA ARG A 60 0.56 3.10 -34.41
C ARG A 60 1.49 2.29 -33.51
N PHE A 61 0.92 1.62 -32.51
CA PHE A 61 1.65 0.82 -31.53
C PHE A 61 1.13 -0.62 -31.60
N PRO A 62 1.58 -1.40 -32.60
CA PRO A 62 1.14 -2.80 -32.76
C PRO A 62 1.65 -3.68 -31.62
N GLU A 63 2.82 -3.34 -31.06
CA GLU A 63 3.40 -4.02 -29.92
C GLU A 63 2.92 -3.42 -28.60
N GLY A 64 2.60 -4.29 -27.64
CA GLY A 64 2.28 -3.91 -26.27
C GLY A 64 0.79 -3.70 -25.98
N PRO A 65 0.47 -3.10 -24.81
CA PRO A 65 -0.90 -3.02 -24.35
C PRO A 65 -1.72 -1.97 -25.11
N HIS A 66 -2.93 -2.35 -25.54
CA HIS A 66 -3.81 -1.42 -26.24
C HIS A 66 -4.86 -0.82 -25.31
N PRO A 67 -4.98 0.52 -25.23
CA PRO A 67 -6.01 1.15 -24.44
C PRO A 67 -7.40 0.91 -25.05
N THR A 68 -8.37 0.67 -24.18
CA THR A 68 -9.78 0.69 -24.58
C THR A 68 -10.28 2.14 -24.67
N GLN A 69 -11.38 2.37 -25.40
CA GLN A 69 -12.07 3.67 -25.43
C GLN A 69 -12.33 4.21 -24.02
N GLN A 70 -12.73 3.34 -23.08
CA GLN A 70 -13.00 3.72 -21.70
C GLN A 70 -11.72 4.14 -20.93
N ALA A 71 -10.57 3.56 -21.26
CA ALA A 71 -9.29 3.94 -20.64
C ALA A 71 -8.92 5.38 -21.06
N ILE A 72 -9.00 5.68 -22.36
CA ILE A 72 -8.74 7.02 -22.90
C ILE A 72 -9.66 8.06 -22.23
N LEU A 73 -10.97 7.79 -22.15
CA LEU A 73 -11.92 8.70 -21.49
C LEU A 73 -11.62 8.89 -20.00
N LYS A 74 -11.17 7.85 -19.29
CA LYS A 74 -10.77 7.97 -17.87
C LYS A 74 -9.55 8.85 -17.70
N VAL A 75 -8.57 8.78 -18.61
CA VAL A 75 -7.37 9.63 -18.58
C VAL A 75 -7.75 11.08 -18.82
N VAL A 76 -8.56 11.36 -19.85
CA VAL A 76 -9.06 12.72 -20.14
C VAL A 76 -9.86 13.28 -18.98
N LYS A 77 -10.78 12.49 -18.41
CA LYS A 77 -11.58 12.89 -17.26
C LYS A 77 -10.68 13.25 -16.06
N ARG A 78 -9.73 12.37 -15.73
CA ARG A 78 -8.81 12.60 -14.61
C ARG A 78 -7.96 13.85 -14.83
N LEU A 79 -7.43 14.05 -16.02
CA LEU A 79 -6.65 15.24 -16.34
C LEU A 79 -7.47 16.52 -16.13
N ARG A 80 -8.74 16.52 -16.54
CA ARG A 80 -9.65 17.67 -16.33
C ARG A 80 -10.00 17.91 -14.86
N GLU A 81 -10.22 16.85 -14.10
CA GLU A 81 -10.67 16.95 -12.70
C GLU A 81 -9.52 17.26 -11.72
N THR A 82 -8.33 16.70 -11.96
CA THR A 82 -7.23 16.77 -10.98
C THR A 82 -5.93 17.33 -11.54
N GLY A 83 -5.84 17.59 -12.85
CA GLY A 83 -4.61 18.04 -13.50
C GLY A 83 -3.51 16.98 -13.58
N CYS A 84 -3.81 15.71 -13.28
CA CYS A 84 -2.81 14.65 -13.22
C CYS A 84 -3.19 13.44 -14.06
N LEU A 85 -2.22 12.90 -14.82
CA LEU A 85 -2.41 11.73 -15.67
C LEU A 85 -2.39 10.42 -14.86
N THR A 86 -1.55 10.35 -13.84
CA THR A 86 -1.41 9.16 -13.00
C THR A 86 -2.49 9.14 -11.92
N SER A 87 -2.91 7.94 -11.51
CA SER A 87 -3.76 7.83 -10.32
C SER A 87 -2.95 8.24 -9.11
N ARG A 88 -3.52 9.08 -8.23
CA ARG A 88 -2.91 9.35 -6.92
C ARG A 88 -2.66 8.01 -6.21
N PRO A 89 -1.52 7.85 -5.51
CA PRO A 89 -1.31 6.69 -4.66
C PRO A 89 -2.53 6.50 -3.77
N ARG A 90 -3.02 5.27 -3.64
CA ARG A 90 -4.06 4.98 -2.65
C ARG A 90 -3.42 5.22 -1.29
N VAL A 91 -3.65 6.41 -0.73
CA VAL A 91 -3.32 6.67 0.67
C VAL A 91 -4.13 5.66 1.45
N ARG A 92 -3.46 4.67 2.06
CA ARG A 92 -4.14 3.74 2.93
C ARG A 92 -4.84 4.58 3.98
N ARG A 93 -6.16 4.38 4.15
CA ARG A 93 -6.89 5.00 5.26
C ARG A 93 -6.07 4.74 6.52
N PRO A 94 -5.70 5.77 7.30
CA PRO A 94 -5.01 5.56 8.56
C PRO A 94 -5.80 4.50 9.32
N ARG A 95 -5.14 3.40 9.68
CA ARG A 95 -5.78 2.41 10.54
C ARG A 95 -6.19 3.19 11.77
N ASN A 96 -7.48 3.19 12.13
CA ASN A 96 -7.94 3.78 13.38
C ASN A 96 -7.24 3.00 14.50
N VAL A 97 -6.01 3.39 14.84
CA VAL A 97 -5.29 2.84 15.98
C VAL A 97 -6.06 3.40 17.15
N GLY A 98 -6.90 2.55 17.73
CA GLY A 98 -7.81 2.91 18.79
C GLY A 98 -7.10 3.70 19.88
N ARG A 99 -7.79 4.76 20.33
CA ARG A 99 -7.37 5.75 21.31
C ARG A 99 -6.34 6.76 20.76
N LYS A 100 -6.76 8.04 20.73
CA LYS A 100 -5.85 9.19 20.79
C LYS A 100 -5.06 9.08 22.09
N VAL A 101 -4.05 8.22 22.11
CA VAL A 101 -2.96 8.40 23.03
C VAL A 101 -2.28 9.65 22.53
N GLN A 102 -2.45 10.74 23.27
CA GLN A 102 -1.65 11.96 23.13
C GLN A 102 -0.18 11.49 23.15
N PRO A 103 0.55 11.51 22.01
CA PRO A 103 1.97 11.12 21.99
C PRO A 103 2.79 11.96 22.99
N GLU A 104 2.26 13.11 23.39
CA GLU A 104 2.78 13.99 24.44
C GLU A 104 2.88 13.28 25.80
N ILE A 105 1.89 12.46 26.19
CA ILE A 105 1.94 11.68 27.43
C ILE A 105 3.04 10.61 27.34
N VAL A 106 3.19 10.03 26.15
CA VAL A 106 4.23 9.01 25.91
C VAL A 106 5.62 9.61 26.07
N LEU A 107 5.81 10.77 25.44
CA LEU A 107 7.07 11.48 25.42
C LEU A 107 7.43 12.07 26.79
N ALA A 108 6.48 12.68 27.50
CA ALA A 108 6.72 13.27 28.82
C ALA A 108 7.20 12.22 29.84
N TYR A 109 6.58 11.05 29.85
CA TYR A 109 7.00 9.97 30.75
C TYR A 109 8.35 9.37 30.32
N ALA A 110 8.63 9.26 29.02
CA ALA A 110 9.92 8.77 28.54
C ALA A 110 11.07 9.71 28.96
N LEU A 111 10.85 11.02 28.92
CA LEU A 111 11.80 12.02 29.40
C LEU A 111 11.99 11.96 30.93
N ALA A 112 10.92 11.77 31.69
CA ALA A 112 11.00 11.62 33.15
C ALA A 112 11.69 10.31 33.58
N HIS A 113 11.64 9.26 32.74
CA HIS A 113 12.13 7.92 33.08
C HIS A 113 12.92 7.28 31.92
N PRO A 114 14.14 7.76 31.62
CA PRO A 114 14.93 7.30 30.46
C PRO A 114 15.32 5.81 30.52
N GLN A 115 15.37 5.23 31.72
CA GLN A 115 15.71 3.82 31.96
C GLN A 115 14.50 2.88 31.88
N SER A 116 13.29 3.42 31.66
CA SER A 116 12.06 2.62 31.64
C SER A 116 11.90 1.85 30.34
N SER A 117 11.50 0.58 30.44
CA SER A 117 11.26 -0.26 29.27
C SER A 117 9.90 0.06 28.63
N THR A 118 9.76 -0.25 27.34
CA THR A 118 8.47 -0.14 26.62
C THR A 118 7.36 -1.00 27.24
N LYS A 119 7.71 -2.06 27.99
CA LYS A 119 6.75 -2.87 28.76
C LYS A 119 6.18 -2.09 29.95
N MET A 120 7.05 -1.47 30.76
CA MET A 120 6.63 -0.62 31.87
C MET A 120 5.75 0.55 31.40
N PHE A 121 6.09 1.11 30.23
CA PHE A 121 5.32 2.15 29.60
C PHE A 121 3.90 1.69 29.23
N SER A 122 3.81 0.50 28.63
CA SER A 122 2.56 -0.13 28.22
C SER A 122 1.62 -0.36 29.39
N GLU A 123 2.16 -0.89 30.49
CA GLU A 123 1.43 -1.16 31.72
C GLU A 123 0.94 0.12 32.41
N LYS A 124 1.78 1.16 32.49
CA LYS A 124 1.40 2.41 33.17
C LYS A 124 0.42 3.27 32.40
N CYS A 125 0.54 3.33 31.07
CA CYS A 125 -0.27 4.23 30.25
C CYS A 125 -1.46 3.54 29.58
N GLY A 126 -1.61 2.21 29.72
CA GLY A 126 -2.69 1.45 29.08
C GLY A 126 -2.59 1.43 27.54
N ILE A 127 -1.37 1.54 27.01
CA ILE A 127 -1.07 1.60 25.57
C ILE A 127 -0.43 0.26 25.18
N SER A 128 -0.70 -0.27 23.99
CA SER A 128 0.01 -1.47 23.55
C SER A 128 1.51 -1.21 23.39
N LYS A 129 2.35 -2.19 23.77
CA LYS A 129 3.81 -2.11 23.63
C LYS A 129 4.25 -1.71 22.21
N SER A 130 3.60 -2.27 21.18
CA SER A 130 3.88 -1.93 19.78
C SER A 130 3.61 -0.47 19.47
N ARG A 131 2.53 0.10 20.04
CA ARG A 131 2.20 1.52 19.84
C ARG A 131 3.19 2.44 20.57
N VAL A 132 3.62 2.09 21.78
CA VAL A 132 4.70 2.81 22.48
C VAL A 132 5.98 2.81 21.64
N TRP A 133 6.37 1.64 21.11
CA TRP A 133 7.56 1.52 20.26
C TRP A 133 7.47 2.36 18.99
N THR A 134 6.32 2.34 18.30
CA THR A 134 6.09 3.19 17.12
C THR A 134 6.21 4.68 17.46
N ILE A 135 5.57 5.14 18.54
CA ILE A 135 5.60 6.55 18.94
C ILE A 135 7.04 6.98 19.26
N LEU A 136 7.76 6.20 20.08
CA LEU A 136 9.16 6.51 20.43
C LEU A 136 10.08 6.55 19.20
N ASN A 137 9.86 5.67 18.23
CA ASN A 137 10.63 5.63 16.99
C ASN A 137 10.27 6.78 16.03
N GLU A 138 8.98 7.16 15.94
CA GLU A 138 8.52 8.34 15.20
C GLU A 138 9.05 9.64 15.82
N SER A 139 9.17 9.71 17.15
CA SER A 139 9.69 10.88 17.87
C SER A 139 11.22 10.89 18.03
N GLY A 140 11.93 9.89 17.51
CA GLY A 140 13.40 9.80 17.60
C GLY A 140 13.95 9.59 19.02
N THR A 141 13.10 9.28 20.00
CA THR A 141 13.50 9.03 21.37
C THR A 141 13.78 7.55 21.57
N HIS A 142 15.06 7.18 21.66
CA HIS A 142 15.45 5.83 22.05
C HIS A 142 15.72 5.79 23.56
N PRO A 143 14.86 5.15 24.38
CA PRO A 143 15.21 4.86 25.76
C PRO A 143 16.38 3.87 25.70
N TYR A 144 17.59 4.35 25.98
CA TYR A 144 18.80 3.53 26.01
C TYR A 144 19.35 3.51 27.43
N ARG A 145 19.74 2.32 27.86
CA ARG A 145 20.28 2.06 29.18
C ARG A 145 21.77 2.40 29.15
N SER A 146 22.18 3.51 29.75
CA SER A 146 23.60 3.78 29.98
C SER A 146 24.17 2.73 30.93
N THR A 147 24.90 1.75 30.40
CA THR A 147 25.70 0.83 31.21
C THR A 147 27.04 1.51 31.49
N PRO A 148 27.38 1.88 32.74
CA PRO A 148 28.74 2.30 33.05
C PRO A 148 29.66 1.10 32.86
N VAL A 149 30.51 1.14 31.83
CA VAL A 149 31.40 0.03 31.46
C VAL A 149 32.56 -0.15 32.45
N GLN A 150 32.78 0.81 33.36
CA GLN A 150 33.87 0.80 34.35
C GLN A 150 33.38 1.21 35.74
N GLY A 151 32.53 0.37 36.35
CA GLY A 151 32.27 0.51 37.78
C GLY A 151 33.46 -0.08 38.54
N LEU A 152 34.29 0.78 39.17
CA LEU A 152 35.25 0.33 40.18
C LEU A 152 34.50 -0.52 41.22
N LEU A 153 34.83 -1.80 41.30
CA LEU A 153 34.26 -2.68 42.30
C LEU A 153 34.86 -2.28 43.67
N PRO A 154 34.14 -2.51 44.78
CA PRO A 154 34.70 -2.30 46.12
C PRO A 154 36.01 -3.08 46.39
N ARG A 155 36.33 -4.07 45.54
CA ARG A 155 37.57 -4.85 45.57
C ARG A 155 38.76 -4.15 44.89
N ASP A 156 38.51 -3.09 44.12
CA ASP A 156 39.51 -2.33 43.37
C ASP A 156 40.06 -1.14 44.19
N ALA A 157 39.59 -0.94 45.42
CA ALA A 157 40.21 -0.01 46.36
C ALA A 157 41.61 -0.55 46.72
N GLU A 158 42.65 0.24 46.42
CA GLU A 158 44.05 -0.12 46.64
C GLU A 158 44.30 -0.64 48.06
N ARG A 159 44.89 -1.84 48.16
CA ARG A 159 45.54 -2.31 49.39
C ARG A 159 46.72 -1.39 49.66
N ARG A 160 46.59 -0.52 50.66
CA ARG A 160 47.73 0.14 51.31
C ARG A 160 48.51 -0.87 52.16
#